data_AF-A0A484KPD7-F1
#
_entry.id   AF-A0A484KPD7-F1
#
_cell.length_a   1.000
_cell.length_b   1.000
_cell.length_c   1.000
_cell.angle_alpha   90.00
_cell.angle_beta   90.00
_cell.angle_gamma   90.00
#
_symmetry.space_group_name_H-M   'P 1'
#
loop_
_entity.id
_entity.type
_entity.pdbx_description
1 polymer ?
#
loop_
_entity_poly.entity_id
_entity_poly.type
_entity_poly.pdbx_seq_one_letter_code
_entity_poly.pdbx_strand_id
1 'polypeptide(L)'
;MKRDGGRRVPGGNTRGRGSGGMKGNSMVVVEPHRHEGVFIAKGKEDALVTKNMVPGESVYNEKRIDVQNEDGTMVEYRVWNPFCCKLAAATLGGLDEIWIKPGARVLYLGAASGTTVSYVSDIVGPTGVVYALEFSHRSGRDLVNMAKKRTNVIPLIQDPRHPAKY
;
A
#
# COMPACT_ATOMS: atom_id res chain seq x y z
N MET A 1 -24.09 58.53 18.51
CA MET A 1 -24.66 57.22 18.91
C MET A 1 -23.52 56.23 19.16
N LYS A 2 -23.27 55.91 20.43
CA LYS A 2 -22.39 54.81 20.85
C LYS A 2 -23.04 53.48 20.48
N ARG A 3 -22.27 52.50 20.03
CA ARG A 3 -22.64 51.08 20.11
C ARG A 3 -21.46 50.27 20.63
N ASP A 4 -21.77 49.59 21.72
CA ASP A 4 -20.96 48.73 22.56
C ASP A 4 -20.43 47.48 21.85
N GLY A 5 -19.25 47.05 22.31
CA GLY A 5 -19.08 45.76 22.98
C GLY A 5 -19.33 44.47 22.18
N GLY A 6 -18.26 43.87 21.70
CA GLY A 6 -18.22 42.46 21.30
C GLY A 6 -16.88 41.82 21.65
N ARG A 7 -16.82 41.17 22.82
CA ARG A 7 -15.64 40.45 23.34
C ARG A 7 -15.18 39.33 22.40
N ARG A 8 -13.85 39.20 22.34
CA ARG A 8 -13.08 38.06 21.81
C ARG A 8 -13.63 36.71 22.30
N VAL A 9 -13.83 35.78 21.37
CA VAL A 9 -13.84 34.34 21.65
C VAL A 9 -12.69 33.73 20.84
N PRO A 10 -11.58 33.28 21.45
CA PRO A 10 -10.60 32.46 20.77
C PRO A 10 -11.25 31.10 20.49
N GLY A 11 -11.62 30.86 19.23
CA GLY A 11 -12.13 29.58 18.77
C GLY A 11 -11.13 28.48 19.11
N GLY A 12 -11.58 27.55 19.96
CA GLY A 12 -10.78 26.47 20.50
C GLY A 12 -10.09 25.66 19.42
N ASN A 13 -8.81 25.42 19.68
CA ASN A 13 -7.95 24.52 18.95
C ASN A 13 -8.50 23.09 19.08
N THR A 14 -9.45 22.71 18.24
CA THR A 14 -9.90 21.31 18.09
C THR A 14 -8.79 20.55 17.37
N ARG A 15 -7.79 20.17 18.17
CA ARG A 15 -6.84 19.11 17.82
C ARG A 15 -7.68 17.94 17.31
N GLY A 16 -7.63 17.75 15.99
CA GLY A 16 -8.19 16.58 15.34
C GLY A 16 -7.73 15.37 16.13
N ARG A 17 -8.70 14.61 16.62
CA ARG A 17 -8.53 13.28 17.17
C ARG A 17 -7.73 12.49 16.14
N GLY A 18 -6.42 12.43 16.33
CA GLY A 18 -5.57 11.51 15.60
C GLY A 18 -6.13 10.13 15.91
N SER A 19 -6.70 9.49 14.89
CA SER A 19 -6.92 8.06 14.88
C SER A 19 -5.64 7.43 15.41
N GLY A 20 -5.75 6.70 16.52
CA GLY A 20 -4.63 6.20 17.30
C GLY A 20 -3.93 5.05 16.59
N GLY A 21 -3.41 5.31 15.39
CA GLY A 21 -2.66 4.34 14.61
C GLY A 21 -1.46 3.85 15.39
N MET A 22 -1.16 2.56 15.20
CA MET A 22 -0.06 1.84 15.80
C MET A 22 1.21 2.71 15.83
N LYS A 23 1.72 3.07 17.02
CA LYS A 23 2.96 3.84 17.17
C LYS A 23 4.14 3.06 16.59
N GLY A 24 5.12 3.73 15.99
CA GLY A 24 6.24 3.13 15.26
C GLY A 24 7.25 2.31 16.09
N ASN A 25 6.96 1.99 17.36
CA ASN A 25 7.92 1.36 18.27
C ASN A 25 7.29 0.34 19.23
N SER A 26 6.10 -0.19 18.90
CA SER A 26 5.56 -1.35 19.62
C SER A 26 6.21 -2.61 19.07
N MET A 27 6.57 -3.58 19.92
CA MET A 27 6.92 -4.94 19.46
C MET A 27 5.74 -5.46 18.64
N VAL A 28 5.98 -5.73 17.35
CA VAL A 28 4.99 -6.27 16.42
C VAL A 28 5.45 -7.68 16.07
N VAL A 29 4.56 -8.65 16.23
CA VAL A 29 4.76 -10.01 15.70
C VAL A 29 4.12 -10.06 14.33
N VAL A 30 4.82 -10.57 13.31
CA VAL A 30 4.28 -10.72 11.96
C VAL A 30 3.99 -12.19 11.70
N GLU A 31 2.73 -12.49 11.38
CA GLU A 31 2.23 -13.82 11.10
C GLU A 31 1.80 -13.93 9.62
N PRO A 32 1.97 -15.09 8.97
CA PRO A 32 1.47 -15.30 7.62
C PRO A 32 -0.07 -15.24 7.59
N HIS A 33 -0.64 -14.59 6.58
CA HIS A 33 -2.05 -14.66 6.27
C HIS A 33 -2.37 -15.95 5.50
N ARG A 34 -3.64 -16.34 5.40
CA ARG A 34 -4.08 -17.48 4.55
C ARG A 34 -3.77 -17.33 3.05
N HIS A 35 -3.49 -16.11 2.59
CA HIS A 35 -3.10 -15.86 1.21
C HIS A 35 -1.59 -15.68 1.16
N GLU A 36 -0.94 -16.43 0.27
CA GLU A 36 0.51 -16.41 0.13
C GLU A 36 1.04 -15.00 -0.19
N GLY A 37 2.14 -14.61 0.46
CA GLY A 37 2.76 -13.28 0.30
C GLY A 37 2.05 -12.14 1.05
N VAL A 38 0.95 -12.43 1.74
CA VAL A 38 0.25 -11.49 2.62
C VAL A 38 0.48 -11.89 4.08
N PHE A 39 0.58 -10.91 4.96
CA PHE A 39 0.88 -11.12 6.39
C PHE A 39 -0.02 -10.25 7.27
N ILE A 40 -0.13 -10.62 8.55
CA ILE A 40 -0.77 -9.81 9.59
C ILE A 40 0.31 -9.40 10.59
N ALA A 41 0.43 -8.09 10.80
CA ALA A 41 1.19 -7.51 11.90
C ALA A 41 0.28 -7.45 13.14
N LYS A 42 0.54 -8.32 14.13
CA LYS A 42 -0.13 -8.36 15.43
C LYS A 42 0.47 -7.32 16.37
N GLY A 43 -0.38 -6.53 17.00
CA GLY A 43 0.03 -5.49 17.94
C GLY A 43 -1.15 -5.03 18.80
N LYS A 44 -1.20 -3.74 19.13
CA LYS A 44 -2.40 -3.19 19.79
C LYS A 44 -3.61 -3.20 18.85
N GLU A 45 -3.36 -2.97 17.57
CA GLU A 45 -4.33 -3.06 16.49
C GLU A 45 -3.70 -3.89 15.39
N ASP A 46 -4.37 -4.94 14.96
CA ASP A 46 -3.86 -5.78 13.87
C ASP A 46 -3.85 -5.00 12.56
N ALA A 47 -2.81 -5.19 11.76
CA ALA A 47 -2.69 -4.56 10.45
C ALA A 47 -2.36 -5.58 9.37
N LEU A 48 -2.99 -5.45 8.20
CA LEU A 48 -2.61 -6.20 7.01
C LEU A 48 -1.30 -5.63 6.46
N VAL A 49 -0.33 -6.48 6.16
CA VAL A 49 1.00 -6.06 5.67
C VAL A 49 1.52 -6.92 4.52
N THR A 50 2.42 -6.36 3.71
CA THR A 50 3.19 -7.08 2.69
C THR A 50 4.68 -6.90 2.95
N LYS A 51 5.49 -7.90 2.57
CA LYS A 51 6.95 -7.78 2.60
C LYS A 51 7.40 -6.76 1.55
N ASN A 52 8.15 -5.73 1.96
CA ASN A 52 8.59 -4.69 1.05
C ASN A 52 9.65 -5.22 0.08
N MET A 53 9.40 -5.11 -1.23
CA MET A 53 10.39 -5.45 -2.25
C MET A 53 11.52 -4.41 -2.37
N VAL A 54 11.29 -3.17 -1.91
CA VAL A 54 12.27 -2.08 -1.95
C VAL A 54 12.42 -1.48 -0.54
N PRO A 55 13.20 -2.15 0.35
CA PRO A 55 13.36 -1.69 1.72
C PRO A 55 13.83 -0.23 1.82
N GLY A 56 13.31 0.52 2.79
CA GLY A 56 13.64 1.92 3.01
C GLY A 56 12.81 2.92 2.18
N GLU A 57 12.00 2.43 1.23
CA GLU A 57 11.17 3.25 0.36
C GLU A 57 9.67 3.04 0.61
N SER A 58 8.93 4.13 0.78
CA SER A 58 7.46 4.14 0.82
C SER A 58 6.94 4.68 -0.51
N VAL A 59 5.76 4.25 -0.94
CA VAL A 59 5.18 4.68 -2.23
C VAL A 59 4.27 5.88 -2.05
N TYR A 60 3.49 5.91 -0.98
CA TYR A 60 2.53 6.96 -0.69
C TYR A 60 2.56 7.37 0.79
N ASN A 61 3.71 7.20 1.44
CA ASN A 61 3.93 7.45 2.86
C ASN A 61 3.12 6.55 3.80
N GLU A 62 2.89 5.32 3.38
CA GLU A 62 2.41 4.25 4.24
C GLU A 62 3.39 3.96 5.39
N LYS A 63 2.84 3.50 6.52
CA LYS A 63 3.66 3.04 7.65
C LYS A 63 4.44 1.79 7.24
N ARG A 64 5.69 1.71 7.65
CA ARG A 64 6.56 0.54 7.49
C ARG A 64 6.95 -0.04 8.85
N ILE A 65 7.27 -1.32 8.87
CA ILE A 65 7.60 -2.08 10.08
C ILE A 65 8.84 -2.90 9.77
N ASP A 66 9.93 -2.62 10.45
CA ASP A 66 11.15 -3.43 10.38
C ASP A 66 11.07 -4.55 11.41
N VAL A 67 11.28 -5.78 10.96
CA VAL A 67 11.30 -6.98 11.81
C VAL A 67 12.64 -7.66 11.67
N GLN A 68 13.29 -7.92 12.81
CA GLN A 68 14.48 -8.75 12.89
C GLN A 68 14.06 -10.21 12.97
N ASN A 69 14.48 -11.00 11.99
CA ASN A 69 14.30 -12.45 12.01
C ASN A 69 15.31 -13.12 12.95
N GLU A 70 15.05 -14.36 13.34
CA GLU A 70 15.93 -15.17 14.20
C GLU A 70 17.33 -15.39 13.61
N ASP A 71 17.44 -15.38 12.27
CA ASP A 71 18.69 -15.48 11.53
C ASP A 71 19.50 -14.16 11.50
N GLY A 72 19.00 -13.12 12.16
CA GLY A 72 19.61 -11.78 12.21
C GLY A 72 19.33 -10.92 10.98
N THR A 73 18.59 -11.41 9.98
CA THR A 73 18.20 -10.62 8.83
C THR A 73 17.08 -9.63 9.18
N MET A 74 17.11 -8.46 8.56
CA MET A 74 16.06 -7.45 8.70
C MET A 74 15.12 -7.51 7.51
N VAL A 75 13.82 -7.64 7.78
CA VAL A 75 12.77 -7.60 6.77
C VAL A 75 11.86 -6.42 7.05
N GLU A 76 11.74 -5.53 6.08
CA GLU A 76 10.78 -4.43 6.14
C GLU A 76 9.43 -4.88 5.57
N TYR A 77 8.35 -4.60 6.30
CA TYR A 77 6.97 -4.79 5.88
C TYR A 77 6.28 -3.44 5.70
N ARG A 78 5.29 -3.38 4.81
CA ARG A 78 4.48 -2.18 4.57
C ARG A 78 3.03 -2.39 4.99
N VAL A 79 2.43 -1.41 5.65
CA VAL A 79 1.04 -1.46 6.10
C VAL A 79 0.08 -1.21 4.95
N TRP A 80 -0.71 -2.23 4.62
CA TRP A 80 -1.67 -2.20 3.55
C TRP A 80 -3.05 -1.74 4.04
N ASN A 81 -3.39 -0.48 3.72
CA ASN A 81 -4.62 0.14 4.23
C ASN A 81 -5.89 -0.34 3.47
N PRO A 82 -6.83 -1.04 4.12
CA PRO A 82 -8.08 -1.50 3.50
C PRO A 82 -9.04 -0.37 3.12
N PHE A 83 -8.97 0.80 3.76
CA PHE A 83 -9.85 1.92 3.45
C PHE A 83 -9.48 2.65 2.15
N CYS A 84 -8.29 2.39 1.61
CA CYS A 84 -7.80 3.02 0.38
C CYS A 84 -7.54 2.01 -0.75
N CYS A 85 -7.68 0.71 -0.49
CA CYS A 85 -7.41 -0.34 -1.45
C CYS A 85 -8.51 -1.41 -1.43
N LYS A 86 -9.21 -1.56 -2.57
CA LYS A 86 -10.27 -2.55 -2.75
C LYS A 86 -9.76 -3.98 -2.55
N LEU A 87 -8.54 -4.29 -3.00
CA LEU A 87 -7.95 -5.62 -2.85
C LEU A 87 -7.61 -5.94 -1.39
N ALA A 88 -7.08 -4.97 -0.63
CA ALA A 88 -6.89 -5.12 0.82
C ALA A 88 -8.22 -5.32 1.55
N ALA A 89 -9.22 -4.50 1.22
CA ALA A 89 -10.56 -4.62 1.81
C ALA A 89 -11.17 -6.00 1.52
N ALA A 90 -11.04 -6.51 0.31
CA ALA A 90 -11.54 -7.82 -0.08
C ALA A 90 -10.77 -8.97 0.59
N THR A 91 -9.45 -8.80 0.75
CA THR A 91 -8.59 -9.74 1.47
C THR A 91 -9.02 -9.88 2.94
N LEU A 92 -9.24 -8.75 3.63
CA LEU A 92 -9.77 -8.74 5.00
C LEU A 92 -11.24 -9.16 5.06
N GLY A 93 -12.01 -8.90 4.00
CA GLY A 93 -13.43 -9.24 3.89
C GLY A 93 -13.72 -10.73 3.74
N GLY A 94 -12.71 -11.58 3.64
CA GLY A 94 -12.91 -13.02 3.73
C GLY A 94 -12.90 -13.78 2.40
N LEU A 95 -12.50 -13.18 1.26
CA LEU A 95 -12.38 -13.88 -0.03
C LEU A 95 -11.58 -15.19 0.07
N ASP A 96 -12.08 -16.31 -0.45
CA ASP A 96 -11.40 -17.60 -0.35
C ASP A 96 -10.05 -17.62 -1.08
N GLU A 97 -10.03 -17.10 -2.31
CA GLU A 97 -8.81 -16.99 -3.13
C GLU A 97 -8.72 -15.62 -3.81
N ILE A 98 -7.51 -15.03 -3.81
CA ILE A 98 -7.21 -13.77 -4.52
C ILE A 98 -6.39 -13.98 -5.80
N TRP A 99 -5.93 -15.21 -6.08
CA TRP A 99 -5.15 -15.61 -7.26
C TRP A 99 -3.83 -14.85 -7.51
N ILE A 100 -3.43 -13.99 -6.58
CA ILE A 100 -2.15 -13.28 -6.56
C ILE A 100 -1.28 -13.99 -5.53
N LYS A 101 -0.20 -14.60 -6.00
CA LYS A 101 0.72 -15.39 -5.17
C LYS A 101 2.17 -15.18 -5.63
N PRO A 102 3.16 -15.49 -4.79
CA PRO A 102 4.57 -15.42 -5.18
C PRO A 102 4.85 -16.17 -6.50
N GLY A 103 5.61 -15.55 -7.39
CA GLY A 103 5.94 -16.07 -8.73
C GLY A 103 4.84 -15.94 -9.79
N ALA A 104 3.64 -15.45 -9.43
CA ALA A 104 2.57 -15.27 -10.41
C ALA A 104 2.86 -14.13 -11.40
N ARG A 105 2.27 -14.24 -12.59
CA ARG A 105 2.21 -13.16 -13.59
C ARG A 105 0.83 -12.52 -13.54
N VAL A 106 0.77 -11.22 -13.27
CA VAL A 106 -0.47 -10.49 -13.03
C VAL A 106 -0.59 -9.35 -14.03
N LEU A 107 -1.73 -9.26 -14.73
CA LEU A 107 -2.12 -8.07 -15.49
C LEU A 107 -3.05 -7.22 -14.62
N TYR A 108 -2.64 -6.01 -14.30
CA TYR A 108 -3.40 -5.06 -13.50
C TYR A 108 -3.95 -3.94 -14.40
N LEU A 109 -5.26 -3.90 -14.58
CA LEU A 109 -5.94 -2.90 -15.41
C LEU A 109 -6.37 -1.69 -14.57
N GLY A 110 -6.04 -0.48 -15.02
CA GLY A 110 -6.35 0.74 -14.26
C GLY A 110 -5.42 0.92 -13.07
N ALA A 111 -4.11 0.87 -13.33
CA ALA A 111 -3.06 0.95 -12.32
C ALA A 111 -2.99 2.32 -11.62
N ALA A 112 -3.58 3.37 -12.20
CA ALA A 112 -3.51 4.75 -11.75
C ALA A 112 -2.05 5.17 -11.46
N SER A 113 -1.77 5.68 -10.26
CA SER A 113 -0.42 6.07 -9.83
C SER A 113 0.44 4.90 -9.31
N GLY A 114 -0.09 3.67 -9.31
CA GLY A 114 0.66 2.47 -8.90
C GLY A 114 0.61 2.13 -7.41
N THR A 115 -0.23 2.79 -6.61
CA THR A 115 -0.35 2.51 -5.15
C THR A 115 -0.67 1.05 -4.87
N THR A 116 -1.75 0.50 -5.43
CA THR A 116 -2.13 -0.92 -5.22
C THR A 116 -1.18 -1.86 -5.97
N VAL A 117 -0.73 -1.47 -7.17
CA VAL A 117 0.24 -2.24 -7.96
C VAL A 117 1.51 -2.50 -7.16
N SER A 118 1.96 -1.55 -6.34
CA SER A 118 3.14 -1.76 -5.49
C SER A 118 2.95 -2.89 -4.46
N TYR A 119 1.73 -3.10 -3.93
CA TYR A 119 1.43 -4.21 -3.03
C TYR A 119 1.30 -5.53 -3.79
N VAL A 120 0.69 -5.52 -4.97
CA VAL A 120 0.65 -6.71 -5.84
C VAL A 120 2.07 -7.14 -6.21
N SER A 121 2.94 -6.18 -6.53
CA SER A 121 4.37 -6.36 -6.80
C SER A 121 5.12 -6.98 -5.62
N ASP A 122 4.80 -6.55 -4.40
CA ASP A 122 5.36 -7.12 -3.17
C ASP A 122 4.93 -8.59 -2.98
N ILE A 123 3.66 -8.91 -3.23
CA ILE A 123 3.09 -10.26 -3.07
C ILE A 123 3.65 -11.23 -4.11
N VAL A 124 3.70 -10.83 -5.39
CA VAL A 124 4.24 -11.71 -6.45
C VAL A 124 5.76 -11.90 -6.33
N GLY A 125 6.44 -10.95 -5.68
CA GLY A 125 7.87 -11.05 -5.39
C GLY A 125 8.78 -10.98 -6.63
N PRO A 126 10.08 -11.25 -6.46
CA PRO A 126 11.10 -11.04 -7.50
C PRO A 126 10.99 -12.01 -8.69
N THR A 127 10.34 -13.15 -8.50
CA THR A 127 10.15 -14.17 -9.54
C THR A 127 8.87 -13.97 -10.35
N GLY A 128 7.93 -13.17 -9.82
CA GLY A 128 6.69 -12.80 -10.49
C GLY A 128 6.84 -11.57 -11.39
N VAL A 129 5.79 -11.25 -12.14
CA VAL A 129 5.75 -10.05 -13.00
C VAL A 129 4.38 -9.39 -12.90
N VAL A 130 4.35 -8.07 -12.75
CA VAL A 130 3.12 -7.28 -12.78
C VAL A 130 3.12 -6.37 -14.00
N TYR A 131 2.23 -6.64 -14.95
CA TYR A 131 1.95 -5.75 -16.08
C TYR A 131 0.91 -4.72 -15.63
N ALA A 132 1.33 -3.48 -15.45
CA ALA A 132 0.48 -2.43 -14.90
C ALA A 132 0.01 -1.50 -16.02
N LEU A 133 -1.24 -1.68 -16.45
CA LEU A 133 -1.83 -0.91 -17.53
C LEU A 133 -2.53 0.33 -17.00
N GLU A 134 -2.17 1.50 -17.54
CA GLU A 134 -2.83 2.77 -17.26
C GLU A 134 -2.99 3.59 -18.54
N PHE A 135 -4.12 4.28 -18.71
CA PHE A 135 -4.39 5.08 -19.91
C PHE A 135 -3.94 6.54 -19.73
N SER A 136 -4.06 7.08 -18.52
CA SER A 136 -3.73 8.48 -18.23
C SER A 136 -2.22 8.72 -18.26
N HIS A 137 -1.78 9.68 -19.07
CA HIS A 137 -0.37 10.10 -19.11
C HIS A 137 0.10 10.69 -17.77
N ARG A 138 -0.77 11.45 -17.09
CA ARG A 138 -0.45 12.06 -15.80
C ARG A 138 -0.18 10.98 -14.75
N SER A 139 -1.12 10.05 -14.60
CA SER A 139 -0.99 8.94 -13.64
C SER A 139 0.13 7.98 -14.07
N GLY A 140 0.28 7.77 -15.38
CA GLY A 140 1.35 6.98 -15.97
C GLY A 140 2.75 7.49 -15.61
N ARG A 141 2.95 8.82 -15.44
CA ARG A 141 4.22 9.37 -14.97
C ARG A 141 4.59 8.85 -13.57
N ASP A 142 3.64 8.85 -12.65
CA ASP A 142 3.84 8.37 -11.29
C ASP A 142 4.03 6.86 -11.27
N LEU A 143 3.25 6.13 -12.07
CA LEU A 143 3.38 4.69 -12.25
C LEU A 143 4.78 4.30 -12.76
N VAL A 144 5.29 4.99 -13.78
CA VAL A 144 6.65 4.76 -14.31
C VAL A 144 7.71 5.06 -13.25
N ASN A 145 7.55 6.14 -12.48
CA ASN A 145 8.51 6.48 -11.41
C ASN A 145 8.52 5.43 -10.29
N MET A 146 7.37 4.86 -9.94
CA MET A 146 7.26 3.75 -8.99
C MET A 146 7.92 2.48 -9.57
N ALA A 147 7.65 2.16 -10.84
CA ALA A 147 8.20 1.00 -11.53
C ALA A 147 9.73 1.05 -11.69
N LYS A 148 10.34 2.24 -11.81
CA LYS A 148 11.81 2.37 -11.82
C LYS A 148 12.48 1.75 -10.59
N LYS A 149 11.81 1.76 -9.44
CA LYS A 149 12.32 1.18 -8.19
C LYS A 149 11.99 -0.32 -8.05
N ARG A 150 11.03 -0.84 -8.82
CA ARG A 150 10.53 -2.22 -8.73
C ARG A 150 10.71 -2.94 -10.07
N THR A 151 11.74 -3.78 -10.14
CA THR A 151 12.15 -4.47 -11.38
C THR A 151 11.11 -5.47 -11.92
N ASN A 152 10.18 -5.92 -11.08
CA ASN A 152 9.11 -6.84 -11.46
C ASN A 152 7.82 -6.15 -11.93
N VAL A 153 7.80 -4.82 -12.07
CA VAL A 153 6.66 -4.06 -12.59
C VAL A 153 6.95 -3.52 -13.99
N ILE A 154 6.12 -3.87 -14.96
CA ILE A 154 6.18 -3.38 -16.33
C ILE A 154 5.02 -2.39 -16.54
N PRO A 155 5.28 -1.07 -16.60
CA PRO A 155 4.24 -0.08 -16.82
C PRO A 155 3.86 -0.02 -18.31
N LEU A 156 2.56 -0.14 -18.61
CA LEU A 156 2.00 -0.06 -19.96
C LEU A 156 1.06 1.14 -20.06
N ILE A 157 1.53 2.23 -20.68
CA ILE A 157 0.74 3.46 -20.79
C ILE A 157 -0.10 3.42 -22.07
N GLN A 158 -1.20 2.68 -22.04
CA GLN A 158 -2.00 2.31 -23.21
C GLN A 158 -3.49 2.25 -22.89
N ASP A 159 -4.33 2.31 -23.93
CA ASP A 159 -5.78 2.14 -23.77
C ASP A 159 -6.14 0.65 -23.59
N PRO A 160 -6.77 0.26 -22.46
CA PRO A 160 -7.11 -1.15 -22.20
C PRO A 160 -8.09 -1.73 -23.23
N ARG A 161 -8.85 -0.89 -23.93
CA ARG A 161 -9.86 -1.31 -24.92
C ARG A 161 -9.25 -1.85 -26.22
N HIS A 162 -7.94 -1.70 -26.42
CA HIS A 162 -7.24 -2.10 -27.64
C HIS A 162 -6.08 -3.07 -27.35
N PRO A 163 -6.35 -4.32 -26.92
CA PRO A 163 -5.33 -5.27 -26.47
C PRO A 163 -4.27 -5.62 -27.53
N ALA A 164 -4.60 -5.56 -28.82
CA ALA A 164 -3.64 -5.85 -29.89
C ALA A 164 -2.49 -4.82 -30.04
N LYS A 165 -2.54 -3.71 -29.29
CA LYS A 165 -1.55 -2.61 -29.39
C LYS A 165 -0.42 -2.70 -28.35
N TYR A 166 -0.44 -3.68 -27.46
CA TYR A 166 0.54 -3.81 -26.38
C TYR A 166 0.87 -5.26 -26.04
#